data_AF-A0A951GR61-F1
#
_entry.id   AF-A0A951GR61-F1
#
_cell.length_a   1.000
_cell.length_b   1.000
_cell.length_c   1.000
_cell.angle_alpha   90.00
_cell.angle_beta   90.00
_cell.angle_gamma   90.00
#
_symmetry.space_group_name_H-M   'P 1'
#
loop_
_entity.id
_entity.type
_entity.pdbx_description
1 polymer ?
#
loop_
_entity_poly.entity_id
_entity_poly.type
_entity_poly.pdbx_seq_one_letter_code
_entity_poly.pdbx_strand_id
1 'polypeptide(L)' 'KFFEDESCGQCTPCRVGTEKAVKLMSAPRWDDDLLQELTRVMGDASICGLGQAAMNPVKQVLKHFPEDVG' A
#
# COMPACT_ATOMS: atom_id res chain seq x y z
N LYS A 1 7.34 -2.76 -3.63
CA LYS A 1 8.65 -3.44 -3.74
C LYS A 1 9.50 -3.06 -2.54
N PHE A 2 10.02 -1.84 -2.42
CA PHE A 2 10.79 -1.43 -1.23
C PHE A 2 10.17 -1.83 0.13
N PHE A 3 8.94 -1.42 0.44
CA PHE A 3 8.30 -1.77 1.71
C PHE A 3 7.96 -3.27 1.86
N GLU A 4 7.83 -4.00 0.76
CA GLU A 4 7.65 -5.46 0.77
C GLU A 4 8.96 -6.15 1.18
N ASP A 5 10.08 -5.70 0.62
CA ASP A 5 11.41 -6.23 0.93
C ASP A 5 11.87 -5.87 2.35
N GLU A 6 11.53 -4.67 2.83
CA GLU A 6 11.89 -4.15 4.16
C GLU A 6 10.93 -4.61 5.28
N SER A 7 9.87 -5.35 4.95
CA SER A 7 8.94 -5.84 5.96
C SER A 7 9.63 -6.86 6.88
N CYS A 8 9.69 -6.57 8.19
CA CYS A 8 10.19 -7.51 9.19
C CYS A 8 9.27 -8.73 9.42
N GLY A 9 8.06 -8.73 8.84
CA GLY A 9 7.13 -9.85 8.86
C GLY A 9 6.23 -9.97 10.09
N GLN A 10 6.38 -9.10 11.10
CA GLN A 10 5.69 -9.26 12.39
C GLN A 10 4.17 -9.01 12.35
N CYS A 11 3.72 -8.03 11.55
CA CYS A 11 2.28 -7.73 11.43
C CYS A 11 1.77 -8.09 10.03
N THR A 12 0.64 -8.79 9.99
CA THR A 12 -0.08 -9.14 8.76
C THR A 12 -0.38 -7.96 7.85
N PRO A 13 -0.90 -6.80 8.33
CA PRO A 13 -1.18 -5.66 7.45
C PRO A 13 0.06 -5.17 6.70
N CYS A 14 1.23 -5.13 7.34
CA CYS A 14 2.47 -4.79 6.64
C CYS A 14 2.90 -5.92 5.70
N ARG A 15 3.14 -7.13 6.22
CA ARG A 15 3.73 -8.25 5.46
C ARG A 15 2.92 -8.63 4.21
N VAL A 16 1.61 -8.80 4.38
CA VAL A 16 0.71 -9.23 3.29
C VAL A 16 0.20 -8.02 2.51
N GLY A 17 0.03 -6.88 3.17
CA GLY A 17 -0.46 -5.68 2.51
C GLY A 17 0.53 -5.13 1.49
N THR A 18 1.83 -5.08 1.79
CA THR A 18 2.83 -4.60 0.83
C THR A 18 2.95 -5.50 -0.40
N GLU A 19 2.87 -6.82 -0.23
CA GLU A 19 2.83 -7.79 -1.33
C GLU A 19 1.57 -7.58 -2.19
N LYS A 20 0.40 -7.41 -1.55
CA LYS A 20 -0.86 -7.17 -2.25
C LYS A 20 -0.85 -5.84 -3.01
N ALA A 21 -0.30 -4.79 -2.42
CA ALA A 21 -0.15 -3.49 -3.07
C ALA A 21 0.71 -3.61 -4.35
N VAL A 22 1.81 -4.36 -4.31
CA VAL A 22 2.66 -4.58 -5.49
C VAL A 22 1.91 -5.31 -6.59
N LYS A 23 1.12 -6.33 -6.26
CA LYS A 23 0.29 -7.05 -7.23
C LYS A 23 -0.76 -6.14 -7.88
N LEU A 24 -1.46 -5.34 -7.09
CA LEU A 24 -2.47 -4.39 -7.58
C LEU A 24 -1.85 -3.32 -8.50
N MET A 25 -0.72 -2.74 -8.09
CA MET A 25 -0.04 -1.71 -8.88
C MET A 25 0.69 -2.24 -10.13
N SER A 26 0.83 -3.57 -10.26
CA SER A 26 1.41 -4.22 -11.45
C SER A 26 0.36 -4.46 -12.54
N ALA A 27 -0.92 -4.24 -12.25
CA ALA A 27 -1.97 -4.29 -13.26
C ALA A 27 -1.91 -3.06 -14.19
N PRO A 28 -2.39 -3.16 -15.45
CA PRO A 28 -2.42 -2.02 -16.37
C PRO A 28 -3.25 -0.83 -15.86
N ARG A 29 -4.23 -1.11 -14.99
CA ARG A 29 -5.10 -0.13 -14.35
C ARG A 29 -5.18 -0.46 -12.87
N TRP A 30 -5.01 0.54 -12.02
CA TRP A 30 -5.07 0.35 -10.59
C TRP A 30 -6.51 0.19 -10.09
N ASP A 31 -6.67 -0.60 -9.04
CA ASP A 31 -7.93 -0.70 -8.29
C ASP A 31 -7.89 0.30 -7.15
N ASP A 32 -8.35 1.52 -7.42
CA ASP A 32 -8.24 2.66 -6.51
C ASP A 32 -8.99 2.42 -5.20
N ASP A 33 -10.15 1.78 -5.25
CA ASP A 33 -10.97 1.50 -4.07
C ASP A 33 -10.23 0.51 -3.15
N LEU A 34 -9.70 -0.58 -3.73
CA LEU A 34 -8.98 -1.58 -2.97
C LEU A 34 -7.63 -1.06 -2.44
N LEU A 35 -6.93 -0.22 -3.20
CA LEU A 35 -5.70 0.43 -2.74
C LEU A 35 -5.96 1.43 -1.61
N GLN A 36 -7.09 2.15 -1.64
CA GLN A 36 -7.49 3.05 -0.55
C GLN A 36 -7.87 2.28 0.72
N GLU A 37 -8.61 1.17 0.60
CA GLU A 37 -8.91 0.29 1.72
C GLU A 37 -7.61 -0.24 2.35
N LEU A 38 -6.69 -0.72 1.50
CA LEU A 38 -5.41 -1.24 1.94
C LEU A 38 -4.56 -0.18 2.65
N THR A 39 -4.56 1.05 2.12
CA THR A 39 -3.90 2.20 2.74
C THR A 39 -4.42 2.46 4.15
N ARG A 40 -5.74 2.41 4.35
CA ARG A 40 -6.35 2.60 5.66
C ARG A 40 -5.98 1.48 6.63
N VAL A 41 -6.15 0.22 6.22
CA VAL A 41 -5.85 -0.95 7.06
C VAL A 41 -4.38 -0.95 7.48
N MET A 42 -3.46 -0.66 6.56
CA MET A 42 -2.03 -0.60 6.87
C MET A 42 -1.68 0.55 7.81
N GLY A 43 -2.30 1.72 7.64
CA GLY A 43 -2.14 2.86 8.54
C GLY A 43 -2.64 2.59 9.96
N ASP A 44 -3.82 1.97 10.09
CA ASP A 44 -4.50 1.80 11.37
C ASP A 44 -3.98 0.56 12.16
N ALA A 45 -3.60 -0.52 11.47
CA ALA A 45 -3.34 -1.82 12.10
C ALA A 45 -1.87 -2.26 12.09
N SER A 46 -0.95 -1.50 11.48
CA SER A 46 0.48 -1.82 11.52
C SER A 46 1.11 -1.43 12.86
N ILE A 47 1.96 -2.31 13.39
CA ILE A 47 2.57 -2.17 14.73
C ILE A 47 3.63 -1.05 14.76
N CYS A 48 4.32 -0.79 13.65
CA CYS A 48 5.43 0.16 13.61
C CYS A 48 5.26 1.22 12.49
N GLY A 49 6.05 2.29 12.58
CA GLY A 49 5.99 3.41 11.65
C GLY A 49 6.25 3.04 10.18
N LEU A 50 7.05 1.99 9.92
CA LEU A 50 7.27 1.53 8.54
C LEU A 50 5.97 1.00 7.92
N GLY A 51 5.27 0.10 8.61
CA GLY A 51 4.00 -0.44 8.09
C GLY A 51 2.90 0.62 7.99
N GLN A 52 2.85 1.54 8.96
CA GLN A 52 1.89 2.65 8.96
C GLN A 52 2.12 3.63 7.79
N ALA A 53 3.38 3.85 7.41
CA ALA A 53 3.76 4.80 6.36
C ALA A 53 3.92 4.16 4.96
N ALA A 54 3.94 2.82 4.85
CA ALA A 54 4.27 2.10 3.63
C ALA A 54 3.37 2.48 2.43
N MET A 55 2.10 2.81 2.69
CA MET A 55 1.13 3.20 1.66
C MET A 55 1.05 4.70 1.40
N ASN A 56 1.84 5.53 2.11
CA ASN A 56 1.82 6.99 1.90
C ASN A 56 2.11 7.39 0.45
N PRO A 57 3.10 6.81 -0.26
CA PRO A 57 3.33 7.18 -1.66
C PRO A 57 2.12 6.89 -2.55
N VAL A 58 1.51 5.70 -2.40
CA VAL A 58 0.31 5.29 -3.15
C VAL A 58 -0.85 6.26 -2.89
N LYS A 59 -1.06 6.60 -1.60
CA LYS A 59 -2.07 7.58 -1.19
C LYS A 59 -1.86 8.95 -1.85
N GLN A 60 -0.62 9.42 -1.99
CA GLN A 60 -0.36 10.70 -2.66
C GLN A 60 -0.64 10.61 -4.16
N VAL A 61 -0.27 9.52 -4.82
CA VAL A 61 -0.55 9.31 -6.26
C VAL A 61 -2.05 9.32 -6.51
N LEU A 62 -2.83 8.51 -5.80
CA LEU A 62 -4.29 8.46 -5.95
C LEU A 62 -4.97 9.80 -5.67
N LYS A 63 -4.39 10.62 -4.78
CA LYS A 63 -4.96 11.94 -4.43
C LYS A 63 -4.62 13.03 -5.45
N HIS A 64 -3.40 13.02 -5.97
CA HIS A 64 -2.85 14.13 -6.74
C HIS A 64 -2.72 13.86 -8.24
N PHE A 65 -2.69 12.58 -8.63
CA PHE A 65 -2.50 12.11 -10.00
C PHE A 65 -3.40 10.91 -10.32
N PRO A 66 -4.72 10.95 -10.03
CA PRO A 66 -5.62 9.83 -10.32
C PRO A 66 -5.67 9.47 -11.82
N GLU A 67 -5.47 10.44 -12.71
CA GLU A 67 -5.45 10.24 -14.17
C GLU A 67 -4.26 9.42 -14.68
N ASP A 68 -3.17 9.31 -13.91
CA ASP A 68 -1.95 8.60 -14.31
C ASP A 68 -2.02 7.09 -14.02
N VAL A 69 -2.99 6.65 -13.20
CA VAL A 69 -3.09 5.27 -12.70
C VAL A 69 -4.45 4.61 -12.95
N GLY A 70 -5.46 5.38 -13.36
CA GLY A 70 -6.85 4.97 -13.53
C GLY A 70 -7.33 4.76 -14.96
#